data_AF-A0AAU8IH72-F1
#
_entry.id   AF-A0AAU8IH72-F1
#
_cell.length_a   1.000
_cell.length_b   1.000
_cell.length_c   1.000
_cell.angle_alpha   90.00
_cell.angle_beta   90.00
_cell.angle_gamma   90.00
#
_symmetry.space_group_name_H-M   'P 1'
#
loop_
_entity.id
_entity.type
_entity.pdbx_description
1 polymer ?
#
loop_
_entity_poly.entity_id
_entity_poly.type
_entity_poly.pdbx_seq_one_letter_code
_entity_poly.pdbx_strand_id
1 'polypeptide(L)'
;MFVYVVKSGDSLFGISQQFDVPVDTLRAVNGLTAVNVVIGQALLIPSDIYTVQSGDSFWTISRAAFVPLNALMEANPGIRPENLRPGMRLNLPAVERRIATHFSYSQLRTPSLDQGVISDNAPYLTYIGLFETHFNWNGDLSPLNDNAAVLAAWRGRVTPVLTVTNLTAAGFNSALVQRVLNTPSVQQRLIDNMIARATSRGYGGINIDFEGVLAADRAAFVSFLQALKTRTDAAGLNLSIAVPAKTSDEVPWVRGYDYAAIGAIVDQLFIMAYDWHHAGSEPGATAPIADVRATVDFAAGLMDRSKIIMGTPFYGYDWVIPFSGETPAGPLPIRQRLIWL
;
A
#
# COMPACT_ATOMS: atom_id res chain seq x y z
N MET A 1 -13.59 12.54 14.00
CA MET A 1 -12.55 11.57 14.40
C MET A 1 -11.20 12.26 14.29
N PHE A 2 -10.24 11.99 15.17
CA PHE A 2 -8.92 12.61 15.13
C PHE A 2 -7.87 11.71 15.78
N VAL A 3 -6.59 12.01 15.54
CA VAL A 3 -5.46 11.31 16.17
C VAL A 3 -5.05 12.04 17.45
N TYR A 4 -4.95 11.28 18.54
CA TYR A 4 -4.41 11.71 19.82
C TYR A 4 -3.11 10.98 20.12
N VAL A 5 -2.06 11.71 20.49
CA VAL A 5 -0.78 11.11 20.89
C VAL A 5 -0.71 11.05 22.40
N VAL A 6 -0.56 9.84 22.95
CA VAL A 6 -0.52 9.56 24.39
C VAL A 6 0.64 10.31 25.04
N LYS A 7 0.34 11.01 26.14
CA LYS A 7 1.28 11.82 26.91
C LYS A 7 1.61 11.16 28.25
N SER A 8 2.61 11.70 28.95
CA SER A 8 2.94 11.25 30.31
C SER A 8 1.74 11.45 31.25
N GLY A 9 1.39 10.41 32.00
CA GLY A 9 0.26 10.42 32.94
C GLY A 9 -1.08 10.02 32.32
N ASP A 10 -1.16 9.83 31.01
CA ASP A 10 -2.40 9.39 30.35
C ASP A 10 -2.76 7.94 30.72
N SER A 11 -4.07 7.68 30.77
CA SER A 11 -4.64 6.33 30.79
C SER A 11 -5.77 6.27 29.77
N LEU A 12 -6.10 5.07 29.28
CA LEU A 12 -7.22 4.92 28.34
C LEU A 12 -8.55 5.41 28.93
N PHE A 13 -8.74 5.26 30.25
CA PHE A 13 -9.88 5.81 30.98
C PHE A 13 -9.87 7.34 31.04
N GLY A 14 -8.72 7.96 31.32
CA GLY A 14 -8.58 9.42 31.30
C GLY A 14 -8.90 10.02 29.94
N ILE A 15 -8.35 9.41 28.87
CA ILE A 15 -8.61 9.81 27.47
C ILE A 15 -10.10 9.63 27.13
N SER A 16 -10.71 8.53 27.58
CA SER A 16 -12.15 8.27 27.44
C SER A 16 -13.01 9.37 28.05
N GLN A 17 -12.72 9.77 29.30
CA GLN A 17 -13.44 10.86 29.98
C GLN A 17 -13.22 12.21 29.30
N GLN A 18 -11.99 12.48 28.87
CA GLN A 18 -11.59 13.74 28.25
C GLN A 18 -12.32 14.00 26.93
N PHE A 19 -12.55 12.96 26.14
CA PHE A 19 -13.16 13.05 24.80
C PHE A 19 -14.56 12.47 24.72
N ASP A 20 -15.13 12.05 25.85
CA ASP A 20 -16.50 11.51 25.93
C ASP A 20 -16.72 10.31 24.99
N VAL A 21 -15.74 9.40 24.94
CA VAL A 21 -15.79 8.16 24.16
C VAL A 21 -15.66 6.97 25.10
N PRO A 22 -16.57 5.97 25.06
CA PRO A 22 -16.44 4.79 25.91
C PRO A 22 -15.08 4.07 25.74
N VAL A 23 -14.48 3.64 26.85
CA VAL A 23 -13.17 2.95 26.86
C VAL A 23 -13.15 1.75 25.92
N ASP A 24 -14.23 0.95 25.88
CA ASP A 24 -14.31 -0.21 24.99
C ASP A 24 -14.35 0.18 23.51
N THR A 25 -15.00 1.30 23.18
CA THR A 25 -14.99 1.85 21.81
C THR A 25 -13.59 2.32 21.43
N LEU A 26 -12.90 3.06 22.32
CA LEU A 26 -11.50 3.46 22.09
C LEU A 26 -10.60 2.24 21.89
N ARG A 27 -10.76 1.21 22.72
CA ARG A 27 -10.00 -0.04 22.63
C ARG A 27 -10.23 -0.74 21.30
N ALA A 28 -11.50 -0.93 20.91
CA ALA A 28 -11.87 -1.64 19.69
C ALA A 28 -11.39 -0.93 18.42
N VAL A 29 -11.62 0.39 18.31
CA VAL A 29 -11.22 1.19 17.14
C VAL A 29 -9.70 1.20 16.95
N ASN A 30 -8.93 1.09 18.03
CA ASN A 30 -7.47 1.09 18.00
C ASN A 30 -6.85 -0.33 18.00
N GLY A 31 -7.66 -1.39 17.91
CA GLY A 31 -7.17 -2.78 17.93
C GLY A 31 -6.43 -3.15 19.21
N LEU A 32 -6.69 -2.47 20.32
CA LEU A 32 -6.03 -2.69 21.59
C LEU A 32 -6.62 -3.93 22.27
N THR A 33 -5.75 -4.82 22.74
CA THR A 33 -6.17 -6.02 23.50
C THR A 33 -6.13 -5.79 25.01
N ALA A 34 -5.41 -4.76 25.46
CA ALA A 34 -5.30 -4.32 26.84
C ALA A 34 -5.66 -2.84 26.96
N VAL A 35 -5.75 -2.35 28.19
CA VAL A 35 -6.03 -0.93 28.51
C VAL A 35 -4.76 -0.09 28.72
N ASN A 36 -3.59 -0.72 28.71
CA ASN A 36 -2.31 -0.04 28.86
C ASN A 36 -2.00 0.73 27.57
N VAL A 37 -1.53 1.97 27.76
CA VAL A 37 -1.09 2.86 26.68
C VAL A 37 0.37 3.24 26.91
N VAL A 38 1.09 3.50 25.84
CA VAL A 38 2.52 3.88 25.88
C VAL A 38 2.67 5.34 25.46
N ILE A 39 3.53 6.10 26.14
CA ILE A 39 3.83 7.48 25.75
C ILE A 39 4.29 7.51 24.29
N GLY A 40 3.72 8.43 23.50
CA GLY A 40 3.98 8.53 22.06
C GLY A 40 3.10 7.63 21.18
N GLN A 41 2.31 6.73 21.77
CA GLN A 41 1.34 5.93 21.03
C GLN A 41 0.26 6.82 20.42
N ALA A 42 0.03 6.70 19.12
CA ALA A 42 -1.06 7.36 18.42
C ALA A 42 -2.36 6.55 18.57
N LEU A 43 -3.43 7.19 19.02
CA LEU A 43 -4.76 6.64 19.16
C LEU A 43 -5.75 7.41 18.31
N LEU A 44 -6.59 6.69 17.59
CA LEU A 44 -7.74 7.21 16.88
C LEU A 44 -8.91 7.43 17.84
N ILE A 45 -9.36 8.67 17.96
CA ILE A 45 -10.49 9.05 18.80
C ILE A 45 -11.74 9.18 17.89
N PRO A 46 -12.72 8.26 18.00
CA PRO A 46 -13.91 8.24 17.15
C PRO A 46 -14.97 9.25 17.65
N SER A 47 -14.58 10.52 17.75
CA SER A 47 -15.46 11.63 18.12
C SER A 47 -15.38 12.74 17.08
N ASP A 48 -16.53 13.35 16.76
CA ASP A 48 -16.66 14.58 15.97
C ASP A 48 -16.56 15.84 16.83
N ILE A 49 -16.38 15.70 18.15
CA ILE A 49 -16.15 16.80 19.07
C ILE A 49 -14.73 16.67 19.63
N TYR A 50 -13.95 17.74 19.49
CA TYR A 50 -12.62 17.84 20.07
C TYR A 50 -12.66 18.71 21.32
N THR A 51 -12.25 18.14 22.47
CA THR A 51 -12.03 18.90 23.70
C THR A 51 -10.61 19.50 23.66
N VAL A 52 -10.50 20.83 23.69
CA VAL A 52 -9.24 21.56 23.65
C VAL A 52 -8.33 21.20 24.81
N GLN A 53 -7.06 20.95 24.51
CA GLN A 53 -6.01 20.66 25.48
C GLN A 53 -5.08 21.86 25.68
N SER A 54 -4.30 21.80 26.77
CA SER A 54 -3.23 22.79 26.98
C SER A 54 -2.22 22.73 25.85
N GLY A 55 -1.89 23.90 25.28
CA GLY A 55 -0.97 24.05 24.14
C GLY A 55 -1.63 23.89 22.77
N ASP A 56 -2.92 23.59 22.69
CA ASP A 56 -3.61 23.48 21.42
C ASP A 56 -3.82 24.83 20.73
N SER A 57 -3.90 24.77 19.40
CA SER A 57 -4.38 25.83 18.53
C SER A 57 -5.32 25.22 17.50
N PHE A 58 -6.11 26.04 16.81
CA PHE A 58 -6.89 25.56 15.66
C PHE A 58 -6.01 24.85 14.62
N TRP A 59 -4.75 25.29 14.46
CA TRP A 59 -3.81 24.66 13.54
C TRP A 59 -3.37 23.27 14.00
N THR A 60 -3.05 23.06 15.27
CA THR A 60 -2.66 21.71 15.76
C THR A 60 -3.85 20.76 15.72
N ILE A 61 -5.05 21.25 16.06
CA ILE A 61 -6.28 20.46 16.04
C ILE A 61 -6.68 20.08 14.60
N SER A 62 -6.58 21.01 13.65
CA SER A 62 -6.90 20.72 12.25
C SER A 62 -5.97 19.65 11.66
N ARG A 63 -4.69 19.67 12.03
CA ARG A 63 -3.72 18.62 11.68
C ARG A 63 -4.05 17.28 12.31
N ALA A 64 -4.39 17.25 13.60
CA ALA A 64 -4.77 16.02 14.30
C ALA A 64 -6.06 15.39 13.74
N ALA A 65 -7.02 16.20 13.31
CA ALA A 65 -8.28 15.77 12.74
C ALA A 65 -8.25 15.53 11.22
N PHE A 66 -7.13 15.81 10.55
CA PHE A 66 -7.00 15.76 9.09
C PHE A 66 -8.05 16.59 8.34
N VAL A 67 -8.39 17.78 8.87
CA VAL A 67 -9.35 18.70 8.25
C VAL A 67 -8.67 20.02 7.86
N PRO A 68 -9.10 20.69 6.79
CA PRO A 68 -8.61 22.03 6.47
C PRO A 68 -8.85 23.02 7.62
N LEU A 69 -7.89 23.91 7.89
CA LEU A 69 -8.00 24.89 8.97
C LEU A 69 -9.24 25.80 8.81
N ASN A 70 -9.51 26.24 7.58
CA ASN A 70 -10.69 27.06 7.28
C ASN A 70 -11.99 26.28 7.55
N ALA A 71 -12.07 25.01 7.18
CA ALA A 71 -13.25 24.17 7.47
C ALA A 71 -13.48 24.00 8.98
N LEU A 72 -12.40 23.86 9.77
CA LEU A 72 -12.52 23.83 11.23
C LEU A 72 -13.03 25.15 11.80
N MET A 73 -12.56 26.29 11.28
CA MET A 73 -13.04 27.61 11.69
C MET A 73 -14.51 27.84 11.30
N GLU A 74 -14.90 27.46 10.09
CA GLU A 74 -16.28 27.53 9.60
C GLU A 74 -17.24 26.64 10.42
N ALA A 75 -16.77 25.49 10.89
CA ALA A 75 -17.54 24.62 11.80
C ALA A 75 -17.70 25.21 13.22
N ASN A 76 -16.96 26.27 13.57
CA ASN A 76 -16.92 26.87 14.90
C ASN A 76 -17.01 28.43 14.85
N PRO A 77 -18.05 29.01 14.23
CA PRO A 77 -18.10 30.43 13.88
C PRO A 77 -18.09 31.39 15.09
N GLY A 78 -18.46 30.92 16.28
CA GLY A 78 -18.44 31.70 17.52
C GLY A 78 -17.13 31.64 18.30
N ILE A 79 -16.16 30.83 17.86
CA ILE A 79 -14.91 30.61 18.58
C ILE A 79 -13.77 31.27 17.82
N ARG A 80 -13.22 32.31 18.44
CA ARG A 80 -12.04 33.01 17.94
C ARG A 80 -10.78 32.18 18.21
N PRO A 81 -9.94 31.88 17.20
CA PRO A 81 -8.72 31.07 17.39
C PRO A 81 -7.78 31.59 18.47
N GLU A 82 -7.68 32.92 18.63
CA GLU A 82 -6.86 33.59 19.64
C GLU A 82 -7.35 33.40 21.08
N ASN A 83 -8.61 33.00 21.27
CA ASN A 83 -9.26 32.85 22.58
C ASN A 83 -9.45 31.38 22.97
N LEU A 84 -8.74 30.46 22.33
CA LEU A 84 -8.85 29.04 22.59
C LEU A 84 -8.37 28.71 24.02
N ARG A 85 -9.20 27.99 24.79
CA ARG A 85 -8.91 27.61 26.19
C ARG A 85 -9.11 26.11 26.40
N PRO A 86 -8.28 25.46 27.23
CA PRO A 86 -8.49 24.06 27.61
C PRO A 86 -9.91 23.81 28.10
N GLY A 87 -10.48 22.68 27.70
CA GLY A 87 -11.86 22.28 28.02
C GLY A 87 -12.94 22.84 27.07
N MET A 88 -12.61 23.81 26.20
CA MET A 88 -13.53 24.22 25.14
C MET A 88 -13.79 23.05 24.18
N ARG A 89 -15.02 22.94 23.68
CA ARG A 89 -15.41 21.91 22.71
C ARG A 89 -15.46 22.52 21.31
N LEU A 90 -14.74 21.93 20.37
CA LEU A 90 -14.78 22.27 18.95
C LEU A 90 -15.51 21.19 18.17
N ASN A 91 -16.40 21.59 17.28
CA ASN A 91 -16.98 20.70 16.29
C ASN A 91 -15.96 20.43 15.19
N LEU A 92 -15.66 19.17 14.94
CA LEU A 92 -14.82 18.76 13.82
C LEU A 92 -15.72 18.57 12.59
N PRO A 93 -15.42 19.25 11.46
CA PRO A 93 -16.17 19.02 10.24
C PRO A 93 -15.96 17.56 9.76
N ALA A 94 -16.92 17.05 9.02
CA ALA A 94 -16.77 15.76 8.36
C ALA A 94 -15.59 15.82 7.37
N VAL A 95 -14.71 14.82 7.41
CA VAL A 95 -13.66 14.66 6.41
C VAL A 95 -14.33 14.31 5.08
N GLU A 96 -14.03 15.08 4.04
CA GLU A 96 -14.51 14.83 2.68
C GLU A 96 -14.10 13.41 2.25
N ARG A 97 -15.09 12.55 1.97
CA ARG A 97 -14.83 11.20 1.46
C ARG A 97 -14.67 11.27 -0.06
N ARG A 98 -13.50 10.89 -0.54
CA ARG A 98 -13.21 10.78 -1.97
C ARG A 98 -13.26 9.32 -2.38
N ILE A 99 -13.72 9.08 -3.62
CA ILE A 99 -13.59 7.76 -4.22
C ILE A 99 -12.08 7.51 -4.41
N ALA A 100 -11.60 6.41 -3.86
CA ALA A 100 -10.22 5.99 -3.96
C ALA A 100 -10.16 4.53 -4.37
N THR A 101 -9.24 4.22 -5.29
CA THR A 101 -8.90 2.83 -5.61
C THR A 101 -7.97 2.29 -4.52
N HIS A 102 -8.35 1.18 -3.90
CA HIS A 102 -7.48 0.44 -2.98
C HIS A 102 -7.06 -0.88 -3.61
N PHE A 103 -5.76 -1.08 -3.70
CA PHE A 103 -5.13 -2.32 -4.14
C PHE A 103 -4.25 -2.84 -3.00
N SER A 104 -4.40 -4.10 -2.64
CA SER A 104 -3.53 -4.76 -1.66
C SER A 104 -3.04 -6.11 -2.17
N TYR A 105 -1.87 -6.55 -1.70
CA TYR A 105 -1.34 -7.88 -1.98
C TYR A 105 -1.64 -8.86 -0.85
N SER A 106 -1.85 -10.12 -1.21
CA SER A 106 -2.06 -11.21 -0.26
C SER A 106 -1.28 -12.45 -0.68
N GLN A 107 -0.37 -12.94 0.17
CA GLN A 107 0.17 -14.30 0.05
C GLN A 107 -0.95 -15.26 0.35
N LEU A 108 -1.06 -16.19 -0.57
CA LEU A 108 -1.84 -17.39 -0.37
C LEU A 108 -1.11 -18.35 0.54
N ARG A 109 -1.84 -18.93 1.50
CA ARG A 109 -1.31 -19.85 2.49
C ARG A 109 -2.16 -21.11 2.50
N THR A 110 -3.39 -20.99 2.97
CA THR A 110 -4.35 -22.09 3.03
C THR A 110 -5.73 -21.56 2.71
N PRO A 111 -6.59 -22.34 2.02
CA PRO A 111 -7.91 -21.88 1.60
C PRO A 111 -8.74 -21.18 2.69
N SER A 112 -8.74 -21.70 3.92
CA SER A 112 -9.50 -21.12 5.03
C SER A 112 -8.93 -19.78 5.52
N LEU A 113 -7.60 -19.67 5.63
CA LEU A 113 -6.96 -18.42 6.06
C LEU A 113 -7.09 -17.34 4.98
N ASP A 114 -6.95 -17.74 3.72
CA ASP A 114 -7.01 -16.82 2.59
C ASP A 114 -8.44 -16.30 2.42
N GLN A 115 -9.46 -17.16 2.54
CA GLN A 115 -10.86 -16.73 2.57
C GLN A 115 -11.14 -15.75 3.72
N GLY A 116 -10.67 -16.04 4.93
CA GLY A 116 -10.89 -15.19 6.10
C GLY A 116 -10.28 -13.81 5.91
N VAL A 117 -8.98 -13.74 5.60
CA VAL A 117 -8.29 -12.45 5.41
C VAL A 117 -8.92 -11.63 4.29
N ILE A 118 -9.29 -12.26 3.17
CA ILE A 118 -9.90 -11.53 2.05
C ILE A 118 -11.29 -11.02 2.42
N SER A 119 -12.11 -11.85 3.08
CA SER A 119 -13.47 -11.46 3.46
C SER A 119 -13.48 -10.32 4.48
N ASP A 120 -12.56 -10.35 5.46
CA ASP A 120 -12.45 -9.33 6.50
C ASP A 120 -12.01 -7.97 5.93
N ASN A 121 -11.22 -7.96 4.85
CA ASN A 121 -10.71 -6.75 4.23
C ASN A 121 -11.51 -6.29 3.01
N ALA A 122 -12.38 -7.12 2.46
CA ALA A 122 -13.14 -6.83 1.25
C ALA A 122 -13.90 -5.48 1.26
N PRO A 123 -14.53 -5.04 2.37
CA PRO A 123 -15.21 -3.75 2.41
C PRO A 123 -14.31 -2.53 2.14
N TYR A 124 -12.98 -2.71 2.22
CA TYR A 124 -11.98 -1.65 2.06
C TYR A 124 -11.18 -1.76 0.76
N LEU A 125 -11.42 -2.79 -0.05
CA LEU A 125 -10.59 -3.10 -1.23
C LEU A 125 -11.35 -2.90 -2.54
N THR A 126 -10.64 -2.42 -3.56
CA THR A 126 -11.10 -2.42 -4.96
C THR A 126 -10.48 -3.60 -5.71
N TYR A 127 -9.18 -3.83 -5.50
CA TYR A 127 -8.41 -4.90 -6.09
C TYR A 127 -7.63 -5.67 -5.03
N ILE A 128 -7.39 -6.95 -5.29
CA ILE A 128 -6.48 -7.77 -4.49
C ILE A 128 -5.54 -8.58 -5.38
N GLY A 129 -4.24 -8.28 -5.29
CA GLY A 129 -3.18 -9.02 -5.96
C GLY A 129 -2.90 -10.32 -5.21
N LEU A 130 -3.15 -11.46 -5.84
CA LEU A 130 -2.87 -12.77 -5.26
C LEU A 130 -1.40 -13.13 -5.50
N PHE A 131 -0.60 -12.99 -4.46
CA PHE A 131 0.84 -13.19 -4.50
C PHE A 131 1.20 -14.66 -4.20
N GLU A 132 1.88 -15.38 -5.07
CA GLU A 132 2.25 -15.04 -6.45
C GLU A 132 2.33 -16.29 -7.31
N THR A 133 2.39 -16.11 -8.63
CA THR A 133 2.91 -17.13 -9.53
C THR A 133 4.13 -16.59 -10.26
N HIS A 134 5.20 -17.39 -10.31
CA HIS A 134 6.42 -17.02 -11.01
C HIS A 134 6.52 -17.79 -12.33
N PHE A 135 7.27 -17.23 -13.28
CA PHE A 135 7.55 -17.91 -14.55
C PHE A 135 8.95 -18.54 -14.57
N ASN A 136 9.08 -19.65 -15.29
CA ASN A 136 10.38 -20.30 -15.53
C ASN A 136 11.06 -19.81 -16.83
N TRP A 137 12.24 -20.36 -17.14
CA TRP A 137 13.04 -20.03 -18.35
C TRP A 137 12.33 -20.28 -19.69
N ASN A 138 11.23 -21.02 -19.69
CA ASN A 138 10.42 -21.35 -20.86
C ASN A 138 9.14 -20.51 -20.96
N GLY A 139 8.81 -19.70 -19.95
CA GLY A 139 7.58 -18.92 -19.87
C GLY A 139 6.40 -19.68 -19.23
N ASP A 140 6.63 -20.83 -18.60
CA ASP A 140 5.58 -21.56 -17.88
C ASP A 140 5.39 -20.99 -16.47
N LEU A 141 4.14 -20.90 -16.03
CA LEU A 141 3.77 -20.40 -14.71
C LEU A 141 3.76 -21.51 -13.67
N SER A 142 4.28 -21.22 -12.47
CA SER A 142 4.15 -22.08 -11.30
C SER A 142 2.68 -22.38 -10.94
N PRO A 143 2.41 -23.49 -10.23
CA PRO A 143 1.08 -23.69 -9.64
C PRO A 143 0.82 -22.66 -8.54
N LEU A 144 -0.45 -22.30 -8.37
CA LEU A 144 -0.93 -21.42 -7.30
C LEU A 144 -2.27 -21.96 -6.77
N ASN A 145 -2.42 -22.06 -5.46
CA ASN A 145 -3.66 -22.53 -4.83
C ASN A 145 -4.61 -21.35 -4.57
N ASP A 146 -5.15 -20.79 -5.66
CA ASP A 146 -5.83 -19.49 -5.72
C ASP A 146 -7.37 -19.56 -5.62
N ASN A 147 -7.97 -20.71 -5.87
CA ASN A 147 -9.42 -20.83 -6.07
C ASN A 147 -10.27 -20.26 -4.92
N ALA A 148 -9.90 -20.56 -3.67
CA ALA A 148 -10.63 -20.04 -2.50
C ALA A 148 -10.52 -18.51 -2.37
N ALA A 149 -9.34 -17.97 -2.68
CA ALA A 149 -9.07 -16.55 -2.61
C ALA A 149 -9.81 -15.76 -3.70
N VAL A 150 -9.80 -16.26 -4.94
CA VAL A 150 -10.56 -15.67 -6.05
C VAL A 150 -12.06 -15.63 -5.73
N LEU A 151 -12.61 -16.74 -5.23
CA LEU A 151 -14.03 -16.80 -4.86
C LEU A 151 -14.37 -15.87 -3.70
N ALA A 152 -13.50 -15.76 -2.70
CA ALA A 152 -13.68 -14.82 -1.58
C ALA A 152 -13.67 -13.37 -2.06
N ALA A 153 -12.74 -13.00 -2.96
CA ALA A 153 -12.64 -11.66 -3.52
C ALA A 153 -13.94 -11.26 -4.24
N TRP A 154 -14.44 -12.11 -5.15
CA TRP A 154 -15.68 -11.82 -5.87
C TRP A 154 -16.91 -11.75 -4.96
N ARG A 155 -17.02 -12.60 -3.94
CA ARG A 155 -18.09 -12.50 -2.92
C ARG A 155 -18.05 -11.16 -2.19
N GLY A 156 -16.83 -10.65 -1.93
CA GLY A 156 -16.57 -9.35 -1.33
C GLY A 156 -16.70 -8.16 -2.29
N ARG A 157 -17.00 -8.39 -3.58
CA ARG A 157 -16.98 -7.38 -4.66
C ARG A 157 -15.61 -6.71 -4.85
N VAL A 158 -14.54 -7.48 -4.61
CA VAL A 158 -13.15 -7.09 -4.87
C VAL A 158 -12.68 -7.80 -6.13
N THR A 159 -11.98 -7.10 -7.02
CA THR A 159 -11.41 -7.70 -8.23
C THR A 159 -10.12 -8.45 -7.90
N PRO A 160 -10.07 -9.78 -8.02
CA PRO A 160 -8.82 -10.53 -7.86
C PRO A 160 -7.91 -10.31 -9.07
N VAL A 161 -6.63 -10.07 -8.81
CA VAL A 161 -5.60 -9.79 -9.80
C VAL A 161 -4.49 -10.85 -9.69
N LEU A 162 -4.11 -11.45 -10.82
CA LEU A 162 -3.05 -12.46 -10.88
C LEU A 162 -1.69 -11.75 -10.82
N THR A 163 -0.96 -11.88 -9.71
CA THR A 163 0.38 -11.30 -9.61
C THR A 163 1.43 -12.25 -10.17
N VAL A 164 2.16 -11.80 -11.18
CA VAL A 164 3.18 -12.59 -11.89
C VAL A 164 4.56 -12.01 -11.65
N THR A 165 5.47 -12.85 -11.15
CA THR A 165 6.82 -12.41 -10.74
C THR A 165 7.93 -13.14 -11.48
N ASN A 166 9.15 -12.60 -11.38
CA ASN A 166 10.40 -13.27 -11.74
C ASN A 166 11.14 -13.83 -10.51
N LEU A 167 10.41 -14.25 -9.48
CA LEU A 167 10.97 -14.88 -8.28
C LEU A 167 11.54 -16.26 -8.55
N THR A 168 12.59 -16.57 -7.79
CA THR A 168 13.17 -17.91 -7.64
C THR A 168 13.38 -18.20 -6.16
N ALA A 169 13.84 -19.41 -5.82
CA ALA A 169 14.23 -19.73 -4.44
C ALA A 169 15.32 -18.79 -3.88
N ALA A 170 16.09 -18.11 -4.74
CA ALA A 170 17.12 -17.15 -4.35
C ALA A 170 16.63 -15.69 -4.34
N GLY A 171 15.33 -15.44 -4.55
CA GLY A 171 14.76 -14.11 -4.74
C GLY A 171 14.58 -13.75 -6.21
N PHE A 172 14.36 -12.46 -6.47
CA PHE A 172 14.12 -11.93 -7.81
C PHE A 172 15.32 -12.13 -8.72
N ASN A 173 15.06 -12.57 -9.96
CA ASN A 173 16.10 -12.95 -10.91
C ASN A 173 16.02 -12.12 -12.20
N SER A 174 16.96 -11.19 -12.38
CA SER A 174 17.04 -10.33 -13.57
C SER A 174 17.29 -11.11 -14.86
N ALA A 175 17.97 -12.26 -14.80
CA ALA A 175 18.26 -13.06 -16.00
C ALA A 175 17.02 -13.78 -16.53
N LEU A 176 16.05 -14.12 -15.66
CA LEU A 176 14.73 -14.59 -16.08
C LEU A 176 13.97 -13.51 -16.85
N VAL A 177 13.96 -12.27 -16.35
CA VAL A 177 13.35 -11.12 -17.03
C VAL A 177 14.02 -10.92 -18.39
N GLN A 178 15.35 -10.80 -18.41
CA GLN A 178 16.10 -10.63 -19.66
C GLN A 178 15.78 -11.73 -20.68
N ARG A 179 15.69 -12.99 -20.26
CA ARG A 179 15.33 -14.12 -21.14
C ARG A 179 13.96 -13.91 -21.78
N VAL A 180 12.94 -13.62 -20.97
CA VAL A 180 11.56 -13.42 -21.45
C VAL A 180 11.48 -12.22 -22.38
N LEU A 181 12.09 -11.10 -22.02
CA LEU A 181 12.02 -9.87 -22.79
C LEU A 181 12.72 -9.99 -24.15
N ASN A 182 13.81 -10.75 -24.23
CA ASN A 182 14.64 -10.84 -25.43
C ASN A 182 14.43 -12.12 -26.27
N THR A 183 13.46 -12.96 -25.91
CA THR A 183 13.17 -14.20 -26.65
C THR A 183 11.70 -14.26 -27.07
N PRO A 184 11.35 -13.94 -28.32
CA PRO A 184 9.96 -13.80 -28.75
C PRO A 184 9.08 -15.03 -28.47
N SER A 185 9.60 -16.24 -28.64
CA SER A 185 8.84 -17.48 -28.38
C SER A 185 8.54 -17.69 -26.90
N VAL A 186 9.48 -17.33 -26.01
CA VAL A 186 9.29 -17.42 -24.55
C VAL A 186 8.34 -16.31 -24.08
N GLN A 187 8.50 -15.10 -24.64
CA GLN A 187 7.61 -13.97 -24.37
C GLN A 187 6.15 -14.29 -24.71
N GLN A 188 5.91 -14.82 -25.92
CA GLN A 188 4.57 -15.22 -26.37
C GLN A 188 3.99 -16.31 -25.48
N ARG A 189 4.79 -17.34 -25.16
CA ARG A 189 4.33 -18.42 -24.25
C ARG A 189 3.94 -17.87 -22.89
N LEU A 190 4.73 -16.98 -22.30
CA LEU A 190 4.40 -16.37 -21.02
C LEU A 190 3.09 -15.58 -21.10
N ILE A 191 2.93 -14.73 -22.12
CA ILE A 191 1.70 -13.96 -22.32
C ILE A 191 0.50 -14.89 -22.46
N ASP A 192 0.60 -15.95 -23.27
CA ASP A 192 -0.48 -16.93 -23.43
C ASP A 192 -0.83 -17.62 -22.12
N ASN A 193 0.18 -18.02 -21.35
CA ASN A 193 -0.01 -18.68 -20.05
C ASN A 193 -0.67 -17.75 -19.02
N MET A 194 -0.28 -16.47 -18.99
CA MET A 194 -0.90 -15.48 -18.09
C MET A 194 -2.37 -15.25 -18.44
N ILE A 195 -2.69 -15.07 -19.73
CA ILE A 195 -4.06 -14.87 -20.19
C ILE A 195 -4.91 -16.12 -19.93
N ALA A 196 -4.39 -17.31 -20.24
CA ALA A 196 -5.08 -18.57 -19.98
C ALA A 196 -5.33 -18.79 -18.48
N ARG A 197 -4.34 -18.51 -17.62
CA ARG A 197 -4.50 -18.62 -16.16
C ARG A 197 -5.54 -17.62 -15.65
N ALA A 198 -5.43 -16.35 -16.04
CA ALA A 198 -6.34 -15.31 -15.58
C ALA A 198 -7.80 -15.61 -15.96
N THR A 199 -8.04 -15.96 -17.21
CA THR A 199 -9.39 -16.25 -17.73
C THR A 199 -9.97 -17.55 -17.17
N SER A 200 -9.20 -18.63 -17.10
CA SER A 200 -9.68 -19.93 -16.60
C SER A 200 -9.94 -19.97 -15.10
N ARG A 201 -9.25 -19.13 -14.33
CA ARG A 201 -9.41 -19.03 -12.87
C ARG A 201 -10.34 -17.91 -12.43
N GLY A 202 -10.84 -17.08 -13.35
CA GLY A 202 -11.77 -15.99 -13.04
C GLY A 202 -11.10 -14.78 -12.39
N TYR A 203 -9.85 -14.47 -12.74
CA TYR A 203 -9.24 -13.20 -12.39
C TYR A 203 -9.84 -12.06 -13.21
N GLY A 204 -9.89 -10.85 -12.64
CA GLY A 204 -10.28 -9.63 -13.34
C GLY A 204 -9.11 -8.79 -13.87
N GLY A 205 -7.87 -9.23 -13.61
CA GLY A 205 -6.68 -8.55 -14.09
C GLY A 205 -5.39 -9.33 -13.88
N ILE A 206 -4.31 -8.80 -14.42
CA ILE A 206 -2.94 -9.29 -14.25
C ILE A 206 -2.09 -8.14 -13.71
N ASN A 207 -1.30 -8.42 -12.67
CA ASN A 207 -0.30 -7.50 -12.13
C ASN A 207 1.10 -8.03 -12.47
N ILE A 208 1.87 -7.25 -13.20
CA ILE A 208 3.29 -7.54 -13.46
C ILE A 208 4.12 -7.04 -12.28
N ASP A 209 4.84 -7.95 -11.63
CA ASP A 209 5.79 -7.62 -10.58
C ASP A 209 7.17 -8.18 -10.93
N PHE A 210 7.74 -7.58 -11.98
CA PHE A 210 9.05 -7.95 -12.49
C PHE A 210 10.09 -7.02 -11.87
N GLU A 211 10.89 -7.55 -10.94
CA GLU A 211 11.94 -6.78 -10.28
C GLU A 211 13.32 -7.04 -10.90
N GLY A 212 14.23 -6.08 -10.71
CA GLY A 212 15.59 -6.14 -11.28
C GLY A 212 15.63 -6.05 -12.82
N VAL A 213 14.67 -5.38 -13.46
CA VAL A 213 14.71 -5.10 -14.91
C VAL A 213 15.97 -4.27 -15.23
N LEU A 214 16.84 -4.81 -16.08
CA LEU A 214 18.10 -4.15 -16.44
C LEU A 214 17.84 -2.91 -17.31
N ALA A 215 18.72 -1.91 -17.19
CA ALA A 215 18.64 -0.70 -18.00
C ALA A 215 18.65 -0.97 -19.52
N ALA A 216 19.41 -1.99 -19.95
CA ALA A 216 19.49 -2.42 -21.35
C ALA A 216 18.15 -3.00 -21.87
N ASP A 217 17.31 -3.52 -20.97
CA ASP A 217 16.03 -4.14 -21.29
C ASP A 217 14.85 -3.16 -21.22
N ARG A 218 15.09 -1.86 -20.92
CA ARG A 218 14.04 -0.83 -20.76
C ARG A 218 13.04 -0.82 -21.93
N ALA A 219 13.53 -0.76 -23.16
CA ALA A 219 12.68 -0.73 -24.35
C ALA A 219 11.95 -2.06 -24.57
N ALA A 220 12.64 -3.18 -24.35
CA ALA A 220 12.05 -4.51 -24.48
C ALA A 220 10.94 -4.74 -23.45
N PHE A 221 11.08 -4.20 -22.24
CA PHE A 221 10.05 -4.28 -21.20
C PHE A 221 8.80 -3.48 -21.59
N VAL A 222 8.97 -2.28 -22.13
CA VAL A 222 7.86 -1.48 -22.68
C VAL A 222 7.14 -2.23 -23.80
N SER A 223 7.88 -2.84 -24.75
CA SER A 223 7.28 -3.63 -25.83
C SER A 223 6.53 -4.87 -25.32
N PHE A 224 7.06 -5.54 -24.30
CA PHE A 224 6.36 -6.65 -23.64
C PHE A 224 5.03 -6.19 -23.03
N LEU A 225 5.02 -5.07 -22.32
CA LEU A 225 3.79 -4.53 -21.72
C LEU A 225 2.76 -4.11 -22.78
N GLN A 226 3.19 -3.56 -23.92
CA GLN A 226 2.29 -3.26 -25.05
C GLN A 226 1.64 -4.52 -25.61
N ALA A 227 2.42 -5.58 -25.80
CA ALA A 227 1.93 -6.87 -26.28
C ALA A 227 0.95 -7.49 -25.27
N LEU A 228 1.28 -7.42 -23.98
CA LEU A 228 0.40 -7.90 -22.92
C LEU A 228 -0.89 -7.08 -22.83
N LYS A 229 -0.81 -5.75 -22.89
CA LYS A 229 -1.99 -4.86 -22.85
C LYS A 229 -2.99 -5.18 -23.96
N THR A 230 -2.49 -5.39 -25.18
CA THR A 230 -3.34 -5.81 -26.31
C THR A 230 -4.12 -7.08 -25.99
N ARG A 231 -3.48 -8.04 -25.31
CA ARG A 231 -4.08 -9.33 -24.94
C ARG A 231 -5.02 -9.22 -23.74
N THR A 232 -4.69 -8.39 -22.75
CA THR A 232 -5.58 -8.14 -21.60
C THR A 232 -6.84 -7.40 -22.04
N ASP A 233 -6.72 -6.40 -22.92
CA ASP A 233 -7.88 -5.66 -23.46
C ASP A 233 -8.83 -6.59 -24.23
N ALA A 234 -8.28 -7.45 -25.09
CA ALA A 234 -9.07 -8.45 -25.82
C ALA A 234 -9.76 -9.46 -24.89
N ALA A 235 -9.22 -9.71 -23.70
CA ALA A 235 -9.77 -10.61 -22.69
C ALA A 235 -10.64 -9.92 -21.64
N GLY A 236 -10.80 -8.59 -21.69
CA GLY A 236 -11.51 -7.82 -20.67
C GLY A 236 -10.83 -7.81 -19.30
N LEU A 237 -9.49 -7.93 -19.26
CA LEU A 237 -8.68 -7.94 -18.05
C LEU A 237 -8.00 -6.58 -17.83
N ASN A 238 -7.93 -6.14 -16.58
CA ASN A 238 -7.10 -5.01 -16.19
C ASN A 238 -5.61 -5.40 -16.23
N LEU A 239 -4.74 -4.50 -16.70
CA LEU A 239 -3.29 -4.64 -16.60
C LEU A 239 -2.75 -3.62 -15.59
N SER A 240 -2.16 -4.13 -14.52
CA SER A 240 -1.41 -3.35 -13.54
C SER A 240 0.06 -3.78 -13.48
N ILE A 241 0.89 -2.94 -12.88
CA ILE A 241 2.33 -3.21 -12.70
C ILE A 241 2.83 -2.64 -11.38
N ALA A 242 3.66 -3.39 -10.67
CA ALA A 242 4.48 -2.89 -9.57
C ALA A 242 5.82 -2.36 -10.10
N VAL A 243 6.20 -1.16 -9.66
CA VAL A 243 7.47 -0.53 -10.03
C VAL A 243 8.20 0.00 -8.80
N PRO A 244 9.54 -0.09 -8.76
CA PRO A 244 10.32 0.49 -7.67
C PRO A 244 10.17 2.00 -7.66
N ALA A 245 10.17 2.60 -6.47
CA ALA A 245 10.16 4.05 -6.30
C ALA A 245 11.37 4.70 -6.97
N LYS A 246 11.12 5.80 -7.69
CA LYS A 246 12.18 6.65 -8.26
C LYS A 246 11.76 8.11 -8.33
N THR A 247 12.74 8.99 -8.20
CA THR A 247 12.55 10.45 -8.25
C THR A 247 13.06 11.09 -9.54
N SER A 248 13.74 10.30 -10.39
CA SER A 248 14.23 10.73 -11.70
C SER A 248 14.53 9.53 -12.62
N ASP A 249 14.77 9.75 -13.91
CA ASP A 249 15.13 8.71 -14.87
C ASP A 249 16.62 8.34 -14.85
N GLU A 250 17.44 9.11 -14.13
CA GLU A 250 18.89 8.93 -14.05
C GLU A 250 19.30 7.91 -12.98
N VAL A 251 18.40 7.50 -12.08
CA VAL A 251 18.69 6.55 -10.99
C VAL A 251 19.10 5.18 -11.55
N PRO A 252 20.38 4.75 -11.43
CA PRO A 252 20.93 3.65 -12.24
C PRO A 252 20.20 2.30 -12.14
N TRP A 253 19.80 1.89 -10.93
CA TRP A 253 19.23 0.56 -10.69
C TRP A 253 17.75 0.43 -11.08
N VAL A 254 17.06 1.54 -11.35
CA VAL A 254 15.65 1.59 -11.79
C VAL A 254 15.49 2.08 -13.22
N ARG A 255 16.58 2.24 -13.98
CA ARG A 255 16.51 2.72 -15.37
C ARG A 255 15.72 1.79 -16.30
N GLY A 256 15.55 0.53 -15.94
CA GLY A 256 14.70 -0.43 -16.68
C GLY A 256 13.21 -0.06 -16.70
N TYR A 257 12.74 0.79 -15.77
CA TYR A 257 11.33 1.13 -15.63
C TYR A 257 11.03 2.49 -16.24
N ASP A 258 10.51 2.53 -17.46
CA ASP A 258 10.08 3.77 -18.11
C ASP A 258 8.71 4.23 -17.60
N TYR A 259 8.67 5.08 -16.57
CA TYR A 259 7.39 5.49 -15.96
C TYR A 259 6.43 6.12 -16.97
N ALA A 260 6.92 6.96 -17.89
CA ALA A 260 6.07 7.61 -18.89
C ALA A 260 5.48 6.58 -19.87
N ALA A 261 6.33 5.72 -20.44
CA ALA A 261 5.86 4.71 -21.39
C ALA A 261 4.97 3.65 -20.71
N ILE A 262 5.36 3.18 -19.52
CA ILE A 262 4.56 2.24 -18.73
C ILE A 262 3.20 2.85 -18.39
N GLY A 263 3.16 4.07 -17.86
CA GLY A 263 1.93 4.77 -17.49
C GLY A 263 1.00 5.04 -18.69
N ALA A 264 1.53 5.14 -19.90
CA ALA A 264 0.73 5.22 -21.13
C ALA A 264 0.07 3.89 -21.51
N ILE A 265 0.61 2.75 -21.07
CA ILE A 265 0.16 1.40 -21.44
C ILE A 265 -0.80 0.81 -20.40
N VAL A 266 -0.41 0.83 -19.13
CA VAL A 266 -1.12 0.11 -18.07
C VAL A 266 -2.37 0.87 -17.61
N ASP A 267 -3.30 0.13 -17.01
CA ASP A 267 -4.49 0.72 -16.38
C ASP A 267 -4.15 1.29 -15.01
N GLN A 268 -3.24 0.65 -14.28
CA GLN A 268 -2.78 1.06 -12.95
C GLN A 268 -1.28 0.81 -12.78
N LEU A 269 -0.62 1.70 -12.05
CA LEU A 269 0.78 1.61 -11.70
C LEU A 269 0.92 1.70 -10.19
N PHE A 270 1.34 0.59 -9.58
CA PHE A 270 1.64 0.48 -8.17
C PHE A 270 3.09 0.87 -7.92
N ILE A 271 3.31 1.98 -7.22
CA ILE A 271 4.65 2.44 -6.85
C ILE A 271 5.02 1.83 -5.51
N MET A 272 6.12 1.09 -5.45
CA MET A 272 6.68 0.53 -4.22
C MET A 272 7.38 1.62 -3.39
N ALA A 273 6.58 2.55 -2.85
CA ALA A 273 7.04 3.75 -2.13
C ALA A 273 7.34 3.44 -0.65
N TYR A 274 8.22 2.47 -0.42
CA TYR A 274 8.70 2.04 0.89
C TYR A 274 10.09 1.40 0.77
N ASP A 275 10.61 0.88 1.88
CA ASP A 275 11.92 0.26 2.01
C ASP A 275 13.11 1.16 1.66
N TRP A 276 12.97 2.48 1.88
CA TRP A 276 14.14 3.37 1.99
C TRP A 276 15.08 2.93 3.10
N HIS A 277 14.49 2.46 4.21
CA HIS A 277 15.18 1.69 5.23
C HIS A 277 14.51 0.32 5.33
N HIS A 278 15.30 -0.72 5.15
CA HIS A 278 14.87 -2.12 5.04
C HIS A 278 15.70 -3.01 5.98
N ALA A 279 15.38 -4.31 6.06
CA ALA A 279 16.04 -5.23 6.98
C ALA A 279 17.58 -5.29 6.84
N GLY A 280 18.10 -5.02 5.65
CA GLY A 280 19.54 -5.02 5.34
C GLY A 280 20.20 -3.64 5.37
N SER A 281 19.48 -2.58 5.75
CA SER A 281 20.02 -1.21 5.83
C SER A 281 20.26 -0.79 7.27
N GLU A 282 20.87 0.38 7.45
CA GLU A 282 20.84 1.10 8.73
C GLU A 282 19.40 1.47 9.15
N PRO A 283 19.13 1.62 10.47
CA PRO A 283 17.80 1.97 10.96
C PRO A 283 17.29 3.31 10.42
N GLY A 284 16.00 3.35 10.10
CA GLY A 284 15.31 4.58 9.72
C GLY A 284 13.87 4.32 9.32
N ALA A 285 13.19 5.36 8.80
CA ALA A 285 11.80 5.25 8.43
C ALA A 285 11.63 4.36 7.19
N THR A 286 10.71 3.39 7.23
CA THR A 286 10.44 2.52 6.07
C THR A 286 9.95 3.32 4.86
N ALA A 287 9.10 4.34 5.07
CA ALA A 287 8.56 5.20 4.02
C ALA A 287 8.64 6.69 4.44
N PRO A 288 9.82 7.33 4.37
CA PRO A 288 9.99 8.73 4.73
C PRO A 288 9.16 9.64 3.82
N ILE A 289 8.31 10.47 4.43
CA ILE A 289 7.26 11.21 3.70
C ILE A 289 7.80 12.17 2.63
N ALA A 290 9.03 12.67 2.79
CA ALA A 290 9.67 13.54 1.81
C ALA A 290 10.00 12.78 0.52
N ASP A 291 10.59 11.59 0.64
CA ASP A 291 10.97 10.76 -0.50
C ASP A 291 9.76 10.10 -1.17
N VAL A 292 8.76 9.69 -0.37
CA VAL A 292 7.45 9.24 -0.88
C VAL A 292 6.81 10.34 -1.73
N ARG A 293 6.78 11.58 -1.22
CA ARG A 293 6.22 12.72 -1.95
C ARG A 293 6.99 12.98 -3.25
N ALA A 294 8.32 13.03 -3.19
CA ALA A 294 9.14 13.26 -4.38
C ALA A 294 8.90 12.19 -5.46
N THR A 295 8.73 10.93 -5.06
CA THR A 295 8.42 9.82 -5.95
C THR A 295 7.04 9.97 -6.61
N VAL A 296 6.02 10.26 -5.81
CA VAL A 296 4.64 10.43 -6.31
C VAL A 296 4.52 11.67 -7.21
N ASP A 297 5.17 12.78 -6.85
CA ASP A 297 5.19 14.00 -7.64
C ASP A 297 5.90 13.79 -8.99
N PHE A 298 7.01 13.04 -8.99
CA PHE A 298 7.70 12.66 -10.22
C PHE A 298 6.80 11.80 -11.13
N ALA A 299 6.16 10.75 -10.60
CA ALA A 299 5.25 9.92 -11.37
C ALA A 299 4.04 10.71 -11.91
N ALA A 300 3.46 11.59 -11.08
CA ALA A 300 2.34 12.45 -11.44
C ALA A 300 2.70 13.51 -12.50
N GLY A 301 3.99 13.81 -12.69
CA GLY A 301 4.48 14.64 -13.79
C GLY A 301 4.55 13.91 -15.15
N LEU A 302 4.45 12.58 -15.15
CA LEU A 302 4.64 11.73 -16.34
C LEU A 302 3.37 11.00 -16.80
N MET A 303 2.35 10.86 -15.95
CA MET A 303 1.12 10.14 -16.27
C MET A 303 -0.10 10.70 -15.53
N ASP A 304 -1.28 10.22 -15.91
CA ASP A 304 -2.53 10.54 -15.21
C ASP A 304 -2.47 10.05 -13.76
N ARG A 305 -2.73 10.97 -12.83
CA ARG A 305 -2.71 10.72 -11.38
C ARG A 305 -3.69 9.63 -10.95
N SER A 306 -4.78 9.43 -11.68
CA SER A 306 -5.78 8.41 -11.39
C SER A 306 -5.28 6.97 -11.60
N LYS A 307 -4.17 6.79 -12.35
CA LYS A 307 -3.52 5.48 -12.54
C LYS A 307 -2.58 5.11 -11.40
N ILE A 308 -2.13 6.08 -10.60
CA ILE A 308 -1.07 5.88 -9.61
C ILE A 308 -1.68 5.29 -8.33
N ILE A 309 -1.16 4.13 -7.92
CA ILE A 309 -1.41 3.52 -6.62
C ILE A 309 -0.13 3.65 -5.79
N MET A 310 -0.20 4.38 -4.69
CA MET A 310 0.93 4.56 -3.79
C MET A 310 1.00 3.37 -2.81
N GLY A 311 2.01 2.53 -2.99
CA GLY A 311 2.30 1.45 -2.04
C GLY A 311 2.62 2.01 -0.66
N THR A 312 2.01 1.41 0.36
CA THR A 312 2.14 1.85 1.77
C THR A 312 2.49 0.63 2.62
N PRO A 313 3.58 0.67 3.40
CA PRO A 313 3.97 -0.44 4.24
C PRO A 313 3.08 -0.45 5.50
N PHE A 314 2.48 -1.60 5.85
CA PHE A 314 1.91 -1.82 7.19
C PHE A 314 2.85 -2.68 8.06
N TYR A 315 4.16 -2.50 7.89
CA TYR A 315 5.24 -3.07 8.68
C TYR A 315 6.29 -2.01 9.03
N GLY A 316 7.07 -2.29 10.07
CA GLY A 316 8.35 -1.64 10.34
C GLY A 316 9.43 -2.70 10.56
N TYR A 317 10.60 -2.28 11.04
CA TYR A 317 11.68 -3.21 11.36
C TYR A 317 12.25 -2.97 12.76
N ASP A 318 12.77 -4.04 13.37
CA ASP A 318 13.49 -4.03 14.63
C ASP A 318 14.97 -4.35 14.37
N TRP A 319 15.83 -3.32 14.50
CA TRP A 319 17.27 -3.43 14.24
C TRP A 319 18.05 -3.62 15.54
N VAL A 320 18.98 -4.57 15.53
CA VAL A 320 20.02 -4.68 16.56
C VAL A 320 21.07 -3.59 16.30
N ILE A 321 21.39 -2.81 17.33
CA ILE A 321 22.42 -1.77 17.28
C ILE A 321 23.66 -2.16 18.13
N PRO A 322 24.89 -1.81 17.69
CA PRO A 322 25.23 -1.09 16.47
C PRO A 322 24.99 -1.93 15.20
N PHE A 323 24.63 -1.28 14.09
CA PHE A 323 24.40 -1.97 12.81
C PHE A 323 25.73 -2.53 12.29
N SER A 324 25.75 -3.82 11.96
CA SER A 324 26.91 -4.51 11.37
C SER A 324 26.67 -5.10 9.99
N GLY A 325 25.42 -5.08 9.49
CA GLY A 325 25.02 -5.80 8.27
C GLY A 325 24.98 -7.33 8.39
N GLU A 326 25.57 -7.90 9.45
CA GLU A 326 25.61 -9.35 9.70
C GLU A 326 24.32 -9.87 10.35
N THR A 327 23.59 -8.99 11.06
CA THR A 327 22.29 -9.31 11.67
C THR A 327 21.21 -8.42 11.05
N PRO A 328 20.52 -8.90 10.00
CA PRO A 328 19.40 -8.18 9.41
C PRO A 328 18.30 -7.93 10.44
N ALA A 329 17.59 -6.82 10.28
CA ALA A 329 16.46 -6.47 11.13
C ALA A 329 15.31 -7.47 11.00
N GLY A 330 14.60 -7.70 12.10
CA GLY A 330 13.37 -8.49 12.07
C GLY A 330 12.19 -7.63 11.59
N PRO A 331 11.34 -8.10 10.65
CA PRO A 331 10.13 -7.37 10.30
C PRO A 331 9.13 -7.40 11.45
N LEU A 332 8.53 -6.25 11.76
CA LEU A 332 7.46 -6.06 12.74
C LEU A 332 6.13 -5.83 12.00
N PRO A 333 5.32 -6.89 11.79
CA PRO A 333 4.03 -6.74 11.12
C PRO A 333 2.99 -6.08 12.03
N ILE A 334 2.16 -5.20 11.49
CA ILE A 334 0.88 -4.84 12.12
C ILE A 334 -0.03 -6.08 12.07
N ARG A 335 -0.82 -6.32 13.13
CA ARG A 335 -1.52 -7.61 13.40
C ARG A 335 -2.46 -8.14 12.29
N GLN A 336 -2.68 -7.42 11.19
CA GLN A 336 -3.45 -7.87 10.03
C GLN A 336 -2.50 -8.25 8.88
N ARG A 337 -2.40 -9.56 8.63
CA ARG A 337 -1.46 -10.16 7.66
C ARG A 337 -2.00 -10.09 6.22
N LEU A 338 -1.98 -8.88 5.65
CA LEU A 338 -1.78 -8.69 4.22
C LEU A 338 -0.27 -8.75 3.93
N ILE A 339 0.11 -9.00 2.67
CA ILE A 339 1.50 -9.33 2.31
C ILE A 339 2.18 -8.16 1.62
N TRP A 340 3.46 -8.04 1.96
CA TRP A 340 4.36 -6.92 1.81
C TRP A 340 5.28 -7.20 0.65
N LEU A 341 4.97 -6.60 -0.49
CA LEU A 341 5.89 -6.46 -1.60
C LEU A 341 5.79 -5.06 -2.07
#